data_AF-A0A3D2V415-F1
#
_entry.id   AF-A0A3D2V415-F1
#
_cell.length_a   1.000
_cell.length_b   1.000
_cell.length_c   1.000
_cell.angle_alpha   90.00
_cell.angle_beta   90.00
_cell.angle_gamma   90.00
#
_symmetry.space_group_name_H-M   'P 1'
#
loop_
_entity.id
_entity.type
_entity.pdbx_description
1 polymer ?
#
loop_
_entity_poly.entity_id
_entity_poly.type
_entity_poly.pdbx_seq_one_letter_code
_entity_poly.pdbx_strand_id
1 'polypeptide(L)' 'ISLIHQELNLSGNLTVGANIFLGREPRKMGLIDKATIVEQSRRYLDMVGLNVDPTVLADD' A
#
# COMPACT_ATOMS: atom_id res chain seq x y z
N ILE A 1 11.15 10.35 10.47
CA ILE A 1 10.17 9.88 11.47
C ILE A 1 8.82 9.82 10.76
N SER A 2 8.36 8.64 10.35
CA SER A 2 7.03 8.49 9.76
C SER A 2 6.02 8.42 10.90
N LEU A 3 5.08 9.38 10.95
CA LEU A 3 4.04 9.44 11.96
C LEU A 3 3.04 8.29 11.73
N ILE A 4 2.90 7.39 12.70
CA ILE A 4 1.83 6.39 12.73
C ILE A 4 0.61 7.08 13.37
N HIS A 5 -0.46 7.28 12.61
CA HIS A 5 -1.73 7.74 13.14
C HIS A 5 -2.42 6.55 13.84
N GLN A 6 -2.86 6.71 15.09
CA GLN A 6 -3.52 5.66 15.88
C GLN A 6 -5.02 5.50 15.57
N GLU A 7 -5.50 6.11 14.49
CA GLU A 7 -6.73 5.73 13.78
C GLU A 7 -6.32 5.37 12.35
N LEU A 8 -6.46 4.11 11.96
CA LEU A 8 -6.07 3.63 10.64
C LEU A 8 -7.06 4.17 9.59
N ASN A 9 -6.79 5.35 9.05
CA ASN A 9 -7.56 5.93 7.95
C ASN A 9 -7.15 5.29 6.62
N LEU A 10 -7.65 4.08 6.35
CA LEU A 10 -7.55 3.47 5.03
C LEU A 10 -8.50 4.20 4.07
N SER A 11 -8.02 4.43 2.86
CA SER A 11 -8.82 4.91 1.75
C SER A 11 -9.49 3.70 1.09
N GLY A 12 -10.80 3.53 1.29
CA GLY A 12 -11.55 2.38 0.77
C GLY A 12 -11.58 2.28 -0.76
N ASN A 13 -11.44 3.42 -1.45
CA ASN A 13 -11.32 3.50 -2.90
C ASN A 13 -9.91 3.19 -3.44
N LEU A 14 -8.98 2.79 -2.58
CA LEU A 14 -7.62 2.39 -2.96
C LEU A 14 -7.39 0.92 -2.62
N THR A 15 -6.50 0.29 -3.38
CA THR A 15 -6.06 -1.06 -3.04
C THR A 15 -5.27 -1.07 -1.73
N VAL A 16 -5.18 -2.22 -1.06
CA VAL A 16 -4.34 -2.40 0.13
C VAL A 16 -2.91 -1.95 -0.14
N GLY A 17 -2.35 -2.32 -1.29
CA GLY A 17 -1.00 -1.90 -1.68
C GLY A 17 -0.89 -0.39 -1.90
N ALA A 18 -1.87 0.23 -2.56
CA ALA A 18 -1.87 1.68 -2.75
C ALA A 18 -1.98 2.44 -1.42
N ASN A 19 -2.74 1.94 -0.45
CA ASN A 19 -2.83 2.50 0.90
C ASN A 19 -1.47 2.52 1.62
N ILE A 20 -0.66 1.47 1.49
CA ILE A 20 0.68 1.38 2.11
C ILE A 20 1.62 2.52 1.61
N PHE A 21 1.46 2.91 0.34
CA PHE A 21 2.32 3.89 -0.33
C PHE A 21 1.69 5.29 -0.47
N LEU A 22 0.51 5.53 0.09
CA LEU A 22 -0.21 6.78 -0.05
C LEU A 22 0.67 7.99 0.38
N GLY A 23 0.82 8.96 -0.52
CA GLY A 23 1.66 10.15 -0.32
C GLY A 23 3.16 9.93 -0.53
N ARG A 24 3.57 8.70 -0.87
CA ARG A 24 4.96 8.29 -1.14
C ARG A 24 5.04 7.24 -2.26
N GLU A 25 4.18 7.38 -3.27
CA GLU A 25 4.04 6.37 -4.32
C GLU A 25 5.34 6.24 -5.12
N PRO A 26 5.85 5.01 -5.33
CA PRO A 26 6.93 4.75 -6.27
C PRO A 26 6.56 5.29 -7.66
N ARG A 27 7.48 6.00 -8.30
CA ARG A 27 7.27 6.55 -9.65
C ARG A 27 8.34 6.08 -10.61
N LYS A 28 7.93 5.79 -11.84
CA LYS A 28 8.79 5.47 -12.97
C LYS A 28 8.42 6.37 -14.14
N MET A 29 9.40 7.13 -14.63
CA MET A 29 9.19 8.13 -15.70
C MET A 29 8.03 9.10 -15.42
N GLY A 30 7.86 9.52 -14.16
CA GLY A 30 6.81 10.45 -13.73
C GLY A 30 5.44 9.83 -13.48
N LEU A 31 5.23 8.55 -13.82
CA LEU A 31 3.99 7.82 -13.57
C LEU A 31 4.09 6.93 -12.34
N ILE A 32 2.96 6.65 -11.69
CA ILE A 32 2.91 5.72 -10.57
C ILE A 32 3.29 4.31 -11.05
N ASP A 33 4.29 3.72 -10.41
CA ASP A 33 4.74 2.36 -10.69
C ASP A 33 3.97 1.36 -9.84
N LYS A 34 2.83 0.91 -10.38
CA LYS A 34 1.96 -0.08 -9.74
C LYS A 34 2.64 -1.43 -9.53
N ALA A 35 3.56 -1.83 -10.41
CA ALA A 35 4.26 -3.10 -10.29
C ALA A 35 5.17 -3.09 -9.05
N THR A 36 5.92 -2.00 -8.87
CA THR A 36 6.75 -1.79 -7.68
C THR A 36 5.90 -1.74 -6.41
N ILE A 37 4.74 -1.06 -6.44
CA ILE A 37 3.80 -1.04 -5.30
C ILE A 37 3.41 -2.47 -4.90
N VAL A 38 2.93 -3.28 -5.84
CA VAL A 38 2.49 -4.66 -5.56
C VAL A 38 3.63 -5.52 -5.00
N GLU A 39 4.82 -5.47 -5.61
CA GLU A 39 5.97 -6.26 -5.16
C GLU A 39 6.39 -5.91 -3.73
N GLN A 40 6.52 -4.62 -3.43
CA GLN A 40 6.95 -4.17 -2.11
C GLN A 40 5.85 -4.34 -1.06
N SER A 41 4.58 -4.14 -1.43
CA SER A 41 3.47 -4.39 -0.52
C SER A 41 3.42 -5.84 -0.05
N ARG A 42 3.64 -6.84 -0.93
CA ARG A 42 3.73 -8.25 -0.49
C ARG A 42 4.79 -8.44 0.58
N ARG A 43 5.98 -7.87 0.39
CA ARG A 43 7.06 -7.92 1.38
C ARG A 43 6.66 -7.29 2.71
N TYR A 44 6.00 -6.12 2.68
CA TYR A 44 5.54 -5.45 3.90
C TYR A 44 4.46 -6.24 4.63
N LEU A 45 3.51 -6.80 3.88
CA LEU A 45 2.43 -7.64 4.39
C LEU A 45 2.97 -8.91 5.04
N ASP A 46 3.94 -9.58 4.39
CA ASP A 46 4.61 -10.76 4.94
C ASP A 46 5.36 -10.44 6.24
N MET A 47 6.02 -9.29 6.33
CA MET A 47 6.76 -8.89 7.54
C MET A 47 5.85 -8.66 8.76
N VAL A 48 4.58 -8.30 8.53
CA VAL A 48 3.59 -8.15 9.60
C VAL A 48 2.69 -9.38 9.75
N GLY A 49 2.93 -10.44 8.97
CA GLY A 49 2.17 -11.69 9.01
C GLY A 49 0.75 -11.59 8.42
N LEU A 50 0.48 -10.60 7.57
CA LEU A 50 -0.82 -10.41 6.94
C LEU A 50 -0.86 -11.06 5.56
N ASN A 51 -1.71 -12.08 5.39
CA ASN A 51 -1.91 -12.76 4.10
C ASN A 51 -3.09 -12.16 3.33
N VAL A 52 -2.88 -10.99 2.72
CA VAL A 52 -3.87 -10.30 1.89
C VAL A 52 -3.27 -9.95 0.52
N ASP A 53 -4.07 -9.99 -0.53
CA ASP A 53 -3.60 -9.56 -1.85
C ASP A 53 -3.50 -8.02 -1.89
N PRO A 54 -2.33 -7.42 -2.17
CA PRO A 54 -2.18 -5.97 -2.22
C PRO A 54 -2.97 -5.29 -3.36
N THR A 55 -3.55 -6.06 -4.28
CA THR A 55 -4.35 -5.57 -5.40
C THR A 55 -5.84 -5.46 -5.11
N VAL A 56 -6.34 -6.04 -4.01
CA VAL A 56 -7.75 -5.88 -3.59
C VAL A 56 -7.99 -4.50 -3.00
N LEU A 57 -9.21 -3.99 -3.12
CA LEU A 57 -9.63 -2.76 -2.46
C LEU A 57 -9.59 -2.94 -0.94
N ALA A 58 -9.29 -1.86 -0.21
CA ALA A 58 -9.23 -1.90 1.24
C ALA A 58 -10.62 -1.92 1.91
N ASP A 59 -11.70 -1.75 1.14
CA ASP A 59 -13.10 -1.75 1.59
C ASP A 59 -13.84 -3.07 1.26
N ASP A 60 -13.13 -4.08 0.74
CA ASP A 60 -13.65 -5.44 0.50
C ASP A 60 -13.49 -6.35 1.73
#